data_AF-A0A9E2RG26-F1
#
_entry.id   AF-A0A9E2RG26-F1
#
_cell.length_a   1.000
_cell.length_b   1.000
_cell.length_c   1.000
_cell.angle_alpha   90.00
_cell.angle_beta   90.00
_cell.angle_gamma   90.00
#
_symmetry.space_group_name_H-M   'P 1'
#
loop_
_entity.id
_entity.type
_entity.pdbx_description
1 polymer ?
#
loop_
_entity_poly.entity_id
_entity_poly.type
_entity_poly.pdbx_seq_one_letter_code
_entity_poly.pdbx_strand_id
1 'polypeptide(L)'
;ATIPFLHRIFGNPLLTRILNALFETKYTDVYCGYRAFSRRAYDLIQPVSPGMEFNLELAINAGLAGLKTAEVPIRLHERKGESKLRTFRDGWRSLRMMLLYCPNKVFFLPGVVALGLGLLAHVVSLAGLVELNGKPLGTATGIFGTILSVVGFQVISLGLHAKTYSWSRRFDKNNKGLGAFYHWFRLETGLLLGGGTLLIGAIVLGLLVWEWAQSGFLPLPHPEWASLGATLVIIGGGTMFSSLFISAMSMKKSEHITRE
;
A
#
# COMPACT_ATOMS: atom_id res chain seq x y z
N ALA A 1 3.81 26.73 -28.26
CA ALA A 1 3.48 25.30 -28.44
C ALA A 1 2.32 24.98 -27.51
N THR A 2 1.14 24.87 -28.11
CA THR A 2 -0.13 24.57 -27.46
C THR A 2 0.01 23.28 -26.66
N ILE A 3 -0.16 23.38 -25.35
CA ILE A 3 -0.24 22.20 -24.48
C ILE A 3 -1.37 21.32 -25.02
N PRO A 4 -1.13 20.05 -25.38
CA PRO A 4 -2.16 19.19 -25.97
C PRO A 4 -3.41 19.16 -25.09
N PHE A 5 -4.61 19.20 -25.70
CA PHE A 5 -5.90 19.24 -25.01
C PHE A 5 -6.08 18.15 -23.94
N LEU A 6 -5.55 16.95 -24.20
CA LEU A 6 -5.51 15.82 -23.27
C LEU A 6 -4.70 16.11 -21.99
N HIS A 7 -3.68 16.94 -22.10
CA HIS A 7 -2.76 17.32 -21.02
C HIS A 7 -3.41 18.32 -20.04
N ARG A 8 -4.22 19.24 -20.57
CA ARG A 8 -4.99 20.24 -19.82
C ARG A 8 -6.21 19.66 -19.09
N ILE A 9 -6.78 18.56 -19.58
CA ILE A 9 -8.02 17.98 -19.03
C ILE A 9 -7.78 16.69 -18.24
N PHE A 10 -6.87 15.81 -18.67
CA PHE A 10 -6.72 14.48 -18.06
C PHE A 10 -5.44 14.29 -17.24
N GLY A 11 -4.39 15.09 -17.45
CA GLY A 11 -3.12 14.94 -16.71
C GLY A 11 -3.13 15.64 -15.35
N ASN A 12 -2.94 16.96 -15.37
CA ASN A 12 -2.85 17.76 -14.14
C ASN A 12 -4.15 17.75 -13.32
N PRO A 13 -5.36 17.92 -13.90
CA PRO A 13 -6.58 17.94 -13.10
C PRO A 13 -6.86 16.61 -12.40
N LEU A 14 -6.56 15.47 -13.04
CA LEU A 14 -6.72 14.16 -12.43
C LEU A 14 -5.76 13.97 -11.26
N LEU A 15 -4.48 14.28 -11.46
CA LEU A 15 -3.47 14.17 -10.40
C LEU A 15 -3.72 15.15 -9.24
N THR A 16 -4.20 16.37 -9.54
CA THR A 16 -4.70 17.31 -8.52
C THR A 16 -5.87 16.73 -7.74
N ARG A 17 -6.86 16.11 -8.41
CA ARG A 17 -7.99 15.46 -7.74
C ARG A 17 -7.57 14.29 -6.85
N ILE A 18 -6.63 13.46 -7.33
CA ILE A 18 -6.06 12.36 -6.55
C ILE A 18 -5.38 12.91 -5.29
N LEU A 19 -4.55 13.95 -5.44
CA LEU A 19 -3.88 14.60 -4.30
C LEU A 19 -4.92 15.16 -3.31
N ASN A 20 -5.90 15.91 -3.80
CA ASN A 20 -6.96 16.49 -2.96
C ASN A 20 -7.76 15.40 -2.21
N ALA A 21 -8.05 14.27 -2.85
CA ALA A 21 -8.77 13.15 -2.21
C ALA A 21 -7.90 12.43 -1.16
N LEU A 22 -6.62 12.21 -1.45
CA LEU A 22 -5.71 11.50 -0.53
C LEU A 22 -5.38 12.34 0.71
N PHE A 23 -5.14 13.64 0.53
CA PHE A 23 -4.63 14.54 1.55
C PHE A 23 -5.67 15.56 2.06
N GLU A 24 -6.93 15.45 1.63
CA GLU A 24 -8.04 16.32 2.06
C GLU A 24 -7.78 17.81 1.81
N THR A 25 -7.14 18.13 0.68
CA THR A 25 -6.83 19.50 0.26
C THR A 25 -7.78 19.97 -0.85
N LYS A 26 -7.72 21.27 -1.18
CA LYS A 26 -8.61 21.91 -2.16
C LYS A 26 -7.84 22.76 -3.17
N TYR A 27 -6.75 22.23 -3.72
CA TYR A 27 -5.97 22.93 -4.74
C TYR A 27 -6.65 22.85 -6.11
N THR A 28 -6.57 23.93 -6.89
CA THR A 28 -7.00 23.99 -8.28
C THR A 28 -5.87 23.51 -9.21
N ASP A 29 -4.61 23.80 -8.88
CA ASP A 29 -3.44 23.31 -9.62
C ASP A 29 -2.21 23.07 -8.72
N VAL A 30 -1.88 21.79 -8.48
CA VAL A 30 -0.72 21.39 -7.67
C VAL A 30 0.61 21.43 -8.42
N TYR A 31 0.60 21.64 -9.74
CA TYR A 31 1.81 21.65 -10.58
C TYR A 31 2.31 23.05 -10.91
N CYS A 32 1.58 24.09 -10.52
CA CYS A 32 2.07 25.45 -10.61
C CYS A 32 3.35 25.61 -9.77
N GLY A 33 4.47 25.91 -10.45
CA GLY A 33 5.77 26.16 -9.84
C GLY A 33 5.96 27.60 -9.36
N TYR A 34 5.03 28.51 -9.66
CA TYR A 34 5.07 29.89 -9.17
C TYR A 34 4.37 29.98 -7.80
N ARG A 35 5.15 29.95 -6.73
CA ARG A 35 4.66 29.93 -5.34
C ARG A 35 5.47 30.85 -4.45
N ALA A 36 4.81 31.44 -3.47
CA ALA A 36 5.44 32.15 -2.38
C ALA A 36 5.06 31.48 -1.05
N PHE A 37 6.02 31.36 -0.15
CA PHE A 37 5.82 30.80 1.19
C PHE A 37 6.71 31.56 2.18
N SER A 38 6.27 31.65 3.44
CA SER A 38 7.05 32.29 4.48
C SER A 38 8.24 31.41 4.89
N ARG A 39 9.28 32.03 5.46
CA ARG A 39 10.41 31.28 6.05
C ARG A 39 9.95 30.25 7.06
N ARG A 40 8.97 30.61 7.91
CA ARG A 40 8.37 29.68 8.88
C ARG A 40 7.72 28.47 8.22
N ALA A 41 7.01 28.65 7.11
CA ALA A 41 6.41 27.53 6.37
C ALA A 41 7.48 26.61 5.80
N TYR A 42 8.56 27.17 5.25
CA TYR A 42 9.70 26.40 4.73
C TYR A 42 10.40 25.59 5.84
N ASP A 43 10.72 26.24 6.96
CA ASP A 43 11.40 25.62 8.09
C ASP A 43 10.56 24.52 8.76
N LEU A 44 9.23 24.62 8.68
CA LEU A 44 8.29 23.61 9.16
C LEU A 44 8.18 22.41 8.20
N ILE A 45 8.09 22.66 6.89
CA ILE A 45 7.91 21.61 5.88
C ILE A 45 9.21 20.83 5.64
N GLN A 46 10.36 21.52 5.57
CA GLN A 46 11.67 20.95 5.26
C GLN A 46 11.67 20.02 4.03
N PRO A 47 11.30 20.53 2.84
CA PRO A 47 11.13 19.70 1.65
C PRO A 47 12.46 19.08 1.20
N VAL A 48 12.44 17.83 0.76
CA VAL A 48 13.62 17.06 0.33
C VAL A 48 13.53 16.53 -1.10
N SER A 49 12.35 16.58 -1.73
CA SER A 49 12.12 16.03 -3.07
C SER A 49 12.73 16.93 -4.16
N PRO A 50 13.50 16.35 -5.11
CA PRO A 50 14.05 17.11 -6.23
C PRO A 50 13.05 17.26 -7.38
N GLY A 51 13.26 18.28 -8.22
CA GLY A 51 12.53 18.43 -9.49
C GLY A 51 11.04 18.74 -9.33
N MET A 52 10.18 18.12 -10.14
CA MET A 52 8.73 18.39 -10.17
C MET A 52 7.99 17.89 -8.92
N GLU A 53 8.56 16.88 -8.26
CA GLU A 53 8.03 16.28 -7.02
C GLU A 53 8.04 17.29 -5.85
N PHE A 54 8.94 18.28 -5.88
CA PHE A 54 9.00 19.38 -4.93
C PHE A 54 7.68 20.13 -4.78
N ASN A 55 6.98 20.39 -5.90
CA ASN A 55 5.71 21.12 -5.88
C ASN A 55 4.62 20.31 -5.18
N LEU A 56 4.63 18.99 -5.35
CA LEU A 56 3.68 18.09 -4.69
C LEU A 56 4.00 17.97 -3.21
N GLU A 57 5.27 17.78 -2.85
CA GLU A 57 5.73 17.75 -1.47
C GLU A 57 5.28 18.98 -0.70
N LEU A 58 5.51 20.17 -1.26
CA LEU A 58 5.15 21.43 -0.61
C LEU A 58 3.63 21.53 -0.40
N ALA A 59 2.83 21.13 -1.39
CA ALA A 59 1.37 21.18 -1.31
C ALA A 59 0.81 20.17 -0.28
N ILE A 60 1.35 18.95 -0.27
CA ILE A 60 0.99 17.87 0.64
C ILE A 60 1.37 18.26 2.07
N ASN A 61 2.62 18.62 2.30
CA ASN A 61 3.12 18.95 3.64
C ASN A 61 2.51 20.23 4.19
N ALA A 62 2.18 21.21 3.35
CA ALA A 62 1.41 22.38 3.79
C ALA A 62 0.00 21.99 4.27
N GLY A 63 -0.68 21.08 3.58
CA GLY A 63 -1.98 20.53 3.99
C GLY A 63 -1.87 19.75 5.30
N LEU A 64 -0.91 18.82 5.40
CA LEU A 64 -0.67 18.01 6.60
C LEU A 64 -0.28 18.85 7.82
N ALA A 65 0.46 19.95 7.62
CA ALA A 65 0.85 20.89 8.67
C ALA A 65 -0.25 21.92 9.01
N GLY A 66 -1.41 21.88 8.34
CA GLY A 66 -2.50 22.83 8.56
C GLY A 66 -2.14 24.29 8.24
N LEU A 67 -1.20 24.50 7.30
CA LEU A 67 -0.80 25.84 6.88
C LEU A 67 -1.91 26.50 6.06
N LYS A 68 -2.08 27.82 6.24
CA LYS A 68 -3.00 28.60 5.41
C LYS A 68 -2.44 28.70 3.99
N THR A 69 -3.21 28.26 3.02
CA THR A 69 -2.89 28.33 1.59
C THR A 69 -3.94 29.13 0.83
N ALA A 70 -3.52 29.85 -0.21
CA ALA A 70 -4.40 30.60 -1.09
C ALA A 70 -3.87 30.52 -2.53
N GLU A 71 -4.76 30.43 -3.51
CA GLU A 71 -4.43 30.42 -4.93
C GLU A 71 -4.82 31.77 -5.54
N VAL A 72 -3.88 32.41 -6.24
CA VAL A 72 -4.13 33.65 -6.98
C VAL A 72 -4.19 33.31 -8.46
N PRO A 73 -5.34 33.54 -9.15
CA PRO A 73 -5.47 33.24 -10.57
C PRO A 73 -4.46 34.04 -11.41
N ILE A 74 -3.71 33.35 -12.27
CA ILE A 74 -2.78 33.97 -13.22
C ILE A 74 -3.15 33.57 -14.65
N ARG A 75 -2.91 34.46 -15.62
CA ARG A 75 -3.00 34.12 -17.04
C ARG A 75 -1.70 33.47 -17.51
N LEU A 76 -1.78 32.20 -17.90
CA LEU A 76 -0.65 31.47 -18.48
C LEU A 76 -0.43 31.93 -19.93
N HIS A 77 0.78 32.42 -20.22
CA HIS A 77 1.17 32.80 -21.57
C HIS A 77 1.95 31.66 -22.23
N GLU A 78 1.89 31.55 -23.56
CA GLU A 78 2.70 30.56 -24.26
C GLU A 78 4.19 30.82 -24.06
N ARG A 79 4.89 29.81 -23.57
CA ARG A 79 6.35 29.85 -23.46
C ARG A 79 6.97 29.71 -24.84
N LYS A 80 7.92 30.59 -25.18
CA LYS A 80 8.82 30.39 -26.33
C LYS A 80 9.87 29.32 -25.96
N GLY A 81 9.92 28.22 -26.73
CA GLY A 81 10.86 27.10 -26.55
C GLY A 81 10.19 25.72 -26.51
N GLU A 82 11.01 24.66 -26.61
CA GLU A 82 10.53 23.28 -26.54
C GLU A 82 10.24 22.82 -25.10
N SER A 83 9.18 22.03 -24.93
CA SER A 83 8.83 21.46 -23.64
C SER A 83 9.83 20.38 -23.26
N LYS A 84 10.50 20.55 -22.11
CA LYS A 84 11.38 19.52 -21.52
C LYS A 84 10.62 18.46 -20.71
N LEU A 85 9.28 18.51 -20.68
CA LEU A 85 8.44 17.64 -19.87
C LEU A 85 8.17 16.29 -20.54
N ARG A 86 8.32 15.21 -19.78
CA ARG A 86 7.96 13.85 -20.21
C ARG A 86 6.69 13.43 -19.49
N THR A 87 5.55 13.89 -20.02
CA THR A 87 4.19 13.77 -19.45
C THR A 87 3.92 12.49 -18.65
N PHE A 88 4.04 11.32 -19.28
CA PHE A 88 3.71 10.05 -18.64
C PHE A 88 4.71 9.67 -17.55
N ARG A 89 6.00 9.92 -17.78
CA ARG A 89 7.05 9.61 -16.81
C ARG A 89 6.91 10.49 -15.57
N ASP A 90 6.64 11.77 -15.75
CA ASP A 90 6.53 12.74 -14.67
C ASP A 90 5.20 12.60 -13.91
N GLY A 91 4.11 12.26 -14.62
CA GLY A 91 2.83 11.88 -14.01
C GLY A 91 2.94 10.60 -13.17
N TRP A 92 3.63 9.56 -13.66
CA TRP A 92 3.85 8.33 -12.89
C TRP A 92 4.72 8.56 -11.65
N ARG A 93 5.77 9.38 -11.77
CA ARG A 93 6.59 9.79 -10.62
C ARG A 93 5.76 10.50 -9.54
N SER A 94 4.91 11.43 -9.99
CA SER A 94 4.00 12.16 -9.11
C SER A 94 3.03 11.22 -8.40
N LEU A 95 2.37 10.33 -9.13
CA LEU A 95 1.45 9.36 -8.58
C LEU A 95 2.16 8.45 -7.58
N ARG A 96 3.32 7.89 -7.94
CA ARG A 96 4.15 7.06 -7.06
C ARG A 96 4.45 7.79 -5.75
N MET A 97 4.84 9.07 -5.81
CA MET A 97 5.08 9.87 -4.61
C MET A 97 3.83 9.98 -3.75
N MET A 98 2.67 10.33 -4.33
CA MET A 98 1.40 10.45 -3.60
C MET A 98 1.00 9.13 -2.92
N LEU A 99 1.15 7.99 -3.60
CA LEU A 99 0.83 6.67 -3.04
C LEU A 99 1.75 6.32 -1.85
N LEU A 100 3.04 6.68 -1.93
CA LEU A 100 3.99 6.47 -0.84
C LEU A 100 3.75 7.41 0.36
N TYR A 101 3.18 8.59 0.13
CA TYR A 101 2.86 9.57 1.18
C TYR A 101 1.52 9.29 1.91
N CYS A 102 0.60 8.53 1.30
CA CYS A 102 -0.70 8.19 1.92
C CYS A 102 -0.97 6.67 1.95
N PRO A 103 -0.11 5.86 2.59
CA PRO A 103 -0.22 4.40 2.52
C PRO A 103 -1.49 3.86 3.20
N ASN A 104 -2.00 4.53 4.24
CA ASN A 104 -3.17 4.07 5.00
C ASN A 104 -4.45 3.99 4.14
N LYS A 105 -4.75 5.04 3.37
CA LYS A 105 -5.97 5.07 2.54
C LYS A 105 -5.83 4.22 1.28
N VAL A 106 -4.64 4.22 0.69
CA VAL A 106 -4.38 3.57 -0.60
C VAL A 106 -4.22 2.07 -0.48
N PHE A 107 -3.53 1.60 0.56
CA PHE A 107 -3.16 0.18 0.68
C PHE A 107 -3.89 -0.49 1.84
N PHE A 108 -3.88 0.08 3.05
CA PHE A 108 -4.41 -0.61 4.22
C PHE A 108 -5.93 -0.83 4.15
N LEU A 109 -6.73 0.21 3.85
CA LEU A 109 -8.19 0.07 3.80
C LEU A 109 -8.67 -0.97 2.76
N PRO A 110 -8.33 -0.87 1.46
CA PRO A 110 -8.77 -1.87 0.49
C PRO A 110 -8.19 -3.25 0.77
N GLY A 111 -6.96 -3.32 1.28
CA GLY A 111 -6.33 -4.58 1.67
C GLY A 111 -7.04 -5.28 2.82
N VAL A 112 -7.42 -4.56 3.88
CA VAL A 112 -8.18 -5.10 5.02
C VAL A 112 -9.57 -5.54 4.60
N VAL A 113 -10.25 -4.77 3.75
CA VAL A 113 -11.56 -5.15 3.22
C VAL A 113 -11.45 -6.41 2.37
N ALA A 114 -10.50 -6.49 1.45
CA ALA A 114 -10.29 -7.68 0.62
C ALA A 114 -9.92 -8.91 1.47
N LEU A 115 -9.04 -8.77 2.46
CA LEU A 115 -8.67 -9.85 3.38
C LEU A 115 -9.88 -10.30 4.21
N GLY A 116 -10.66 -9.37 4.76
CA GLY A 116 -11.85 -9.68 5.54
C GLY A 116 -12.92 -10.42 4.71
N LEU A 117 -13.16 -9.98 3.48
CA LEU A 117 -14.07 -10.66 2.55
C LEU A 117 -13.56 -12.05 2.15
N GLY A 118 -12.25 -12.20 1.94
CA GLY A 118 -11.63 -13.49 1.64
C GLY A 118 -11.75 -14.48 2.80
N LEU A 119 -11.48 -14.04 4.02
CA LEU A 119 -11.64 -14.86 5.23
C LEU A 119 -13.11 -15.22 5.47
N LEU A 120 -14.03 -14.28 5.25
CA LEU A 120 -15.47 -14.55 5.33
C LEU A 120 -15.89 -15.61 4.29
N ALA A 121 -15.38 -15.53 3.06
CA ALA A 121 -15.65 -16.53 2.03
C ALA A 121 -15.14 -17.93 2.44
N HIS A 122 -13.99 -18.03 3.12
CA HIS A 122 -13.55 -19.31 3.71
C HIS A 122 -14.52 -19.82 4.78
N VAL A 123 -14.97 -18.97 5.70
CA VAL A 123 -15.95 -19.37 6.73
C VAL A 123 -17.25 -19.87 6.09
N VAL A 124 -17.76 -19.14 5.09
CA VAL A 124 -18.97 -19.49 4.34
C VAL A 124 -18.79 -20.81 3.58
N SER A 125 -17.62 -21.03 2.97
CA SER A 125 -17.24 -22.24 2.26
C SER A 125 -17.21 -23.45 3.21
N LEU A 126 -16.55 -23.32 4.37
CA LEU A 126 -16.42 -24.38 5.36
C LEU A 126 -17.74 -24.73 6.07
N ALA A 127 -18.59 -23.73 6.28
CA ALA A 127 -19.91 -23.93 6.89
C ALA A 127 -20.94 -24.51 5.92
N GLY A 128 -20.59 -24.69 4.63
CA GLY A 128 -21.50 -25.24 3.63
C GLY A 128 -22.71 -24.34 3.33
N LEU A 129 -22.62 -23.03 3.60
CA LEU A 129 -23.77 -22.12 3.57
C LEU A 129 -24.20 -21.71 2.16
N VAL A 130 -23.42 -22.05 1.13
CA VAL A 130 -23.71 -21.67 -0.26
C VAL A 130 -23.89 -22.92 -1.09
N GLU A 131 -25.12 -23.11 -1.54
CA GLU A 131 -25.52 -24.13 -2.49
C GLU A 131 -26.10 -23.45 -3.73
N LEU A 132 -25.74 -23.96 -4.91
CA LEU A 132 -26.37 -23.55 -6.17
C LEU A 132 -26.98 -24.79 -6.80
N ASN A 133 -28.30 -24.76 -7.00
CA ASN A 133 -29.08 -25.88 -7.53
C ASN A 133 -28.89 -27.18 -6.72
N GLY A 134 -28.82 -27.07 -5.39
CA GLY A 134 -28.63 -28.23 -4.50
C GLY A 134 -27.24 -28.86 -4.54
N LYS A 135 -26.25 -28.19 -5.15
CA LYS A 135 -24.84 -28.61 -5.12
C LYS A 135 -24.03 -27.67 -4.24
N PRO A 136 -23.18 -28.18 -3.33
CA PRO A 136 -22.33 -27.34 -2.49
C PRO A 136 -21.31 -26.60 -3.36
N LEU A 137 -21.32 -25.27 -3.29
CA LEU A 137 -20.35 -24.39 -3.97
C LEU A 137 -19.08 -24.18 -3.16
N GLY A 138 -18.87 -24.96 -2.08
CA GLY A 138 -17.78 -24.83 -1.13
C GLY A 138 -16.43 -24.61 -1.80
N THR A 139 -16.08 -25.43 -2.79
CA THR A 139 -14.81 -25.34 -3.53
C THR A 139 -14.63 -24.01 -4.25
N ALA A 140 -15.63 -23.55 -5.01
CA ALA A 140 -15.54 -22.30 -5.76
C ALA A 140 -15.43 -21.09 -4.83
N THR A 141 -16.26 -21.06 -3.79
CA THR A 141 -16.22 -20.00 -2.76
C THR A 141 -14.88 -19.99 -2.03
N GLY A 142 -14.30 -21.16 -1.76
CA GLY A 142 -12.97 -21.30 -1.15
C GLY A 142 -11.85 -20.74 -2.02
N ILE A 143 -11.88 -20.97 -3.34
CA ILE A 143 -10.91 -20.40 -4.29
C ILE A 143 -10.98 -18.87 -4.31
N PHE A 144 -12.18 -18.29 -4.40
CA PHE A 144 -12.36 -16.84 -4.31
C PHE A 144 -11.89 -16.30 -2.94
N GLY A 145 -12.13 -17.05 -1.87
CA GLY A 145 -11.61 -16.77 -0.53
C GLY A 145 -10.09 -16.67 -0.51
N THR A 146 -9.40 -17.63 -1.13
CA THR A 146 -7.94 -17.62 -1.24
C THR A 146 -7.44 -16.41 -2.01
N ILE A 147 -8.01 -16.14 -3.19
CA ILE A 147 -7.59 -15.01 -4.04
C ILE A 147 -7.74 -13.69 -3.29
N LEU A 148 -8.92 -13.43 -2.71
CA LEU A 148 -9.18 -12.19 -1.98
C LEU A 148 -8.31 -12.05 -0.73
N SER A 149 -8.11 -13.14 0.02
CA SER A 149 -7.27 -13.15 1.22
C SER A 149 -5.80 -12.86 0.88
N VAL A 150 -5.25 -13.55 -0.13
CA VAL A 150 -3.86 -13.38 -0.55
C VAL A 150 -3.63 -11.99 -1.13
N VAL A 151 -4.51 -11.52 -2.02
CA VAL A 151 -4.40 -10.17 -2.59
C VAL A 151 -4.54 -9.11 -1.49
N GLY A 152 -5.52 -9.25 -0.61
CA GLY A 152 -5.72 -8.34 0.52
C GLY A 152 -4.49 -8.27 1.42
N PHE A 153 -3.93 -9.42 1.78
CA PHE A 153 -2.68 -9.51 2.55
C PHE A 153 -1.50 -8.86 1.84
N GLN A 154 -1.31 -9.11 0.54
CA GLN A 154 -0.21 -8.52 -0.24
C GLN A 154 -0.33 -6.98 -0.32
N VAL A 155 -1.54 -6.45 -0.48
CA VAL A 155 -1.78 -5.01 -0.49
C VAL A 155 -1.47 -4.40 0.88
N ILE A 156 -1.89 -5.04 1.98
CA ILE A 156 -1.55 -4.60 3.34
C ILE A 156 -0.03 -4.62 3.55
N SER A 157 0.64 -5.71 3.18
CA SER A 157 2.09 -5.87 3.29
C SER A 157 2.84 -4.80 2.50
N LEU A 158 2.40 -4.50 1.27
CA LEU A 158 2.95 -3.41 0.47
C LEU A 158 2.76 -2.04 1.14
N GLY A 159 1.58 -1.77 1.71
CA GLY A 159 1.30 -0.56 2.48
C GLY A 159 2.22 -0.41 3.68
N LEU A 160 2.50 -1.52 4.37
CA LEU A 160 3.41 -1.55 5.50
C LEU A 160 4.86 -1.26 5.06
N HIS A 161 5.33 -1.92 4.00
CA HIS A 161 6.65 -1.65 3.40
C HIS A 161 6.81 -0.20 2.95
N ALA A 162 5.80 0.36 2.29
CA ALA A 162 5.79 1.75 1.86
C ALA A 162 5.91 2.71 3.06
N LYS A 163 5.23 2.40 4.16
CA LYS A 163 5.27 3.19 5.40
C LYS A 163 6.62 3.06 6.13
N THR A 164 7.23 1.88 6.12
CA THR A 164 8.61 1.69 6.59
C THR A 164 9.60 2.52 5.78
N TYR A 165 9.45 2.49 4.46
CA TYR A 165 10.30 3.22 3.54
C TYR A 165 10.16 4.74 3.71
N SER A 166 8.92 5.24 3.87
CA SER A 166 8.69 6.68 4.05
C SER A 166 9.29 7.19 5.37
N TRP A 167 9.24 6.38 6.42
CA TRP A 167 9.86 6.70 7.72
C TRP A 167 11.38 6.73 7.66
N SER A 168 12.03 5.75 7.03
CA SER A 168 13.50 5.72 6.91
C SER A 168 14.05 6.91 6.11
N ARG A 169 13.26 7.45 5.17
CA ARG A 169 13.58 8.64 4.37
C ARG A 169 13.10 9.97 4.97
N ARG A 170 12.59 9.97 6.20
CA ARG A 170 12.10 11.15 6.94
C ARG A 170 10.94 11.90 6.25
N PHE A 171 10.17 11.23 5.39
CA PHE A 171 8.97 11.83 4.78
C PHE A 171 7.81 11.96 5.76
N ASP A 172 7.78 11.14 6.81
CA ASP A 172 6.72 11.13 7.83
C ASP A 172 7.33 11.12 9.24
N LYS A 173 7.82 12.29 9.70
CA LYS A 173 8.57 12.44 10.96
C LYS A 173 7.71 12.30 12.22
N ASN A 174 6.39 12.47 12.13
CA ASN A 174 5.51 12.64 13.30
C ASN A 174 4.40 11.57 13.43
N ASN A 175 4.51 10.44 12.73
CA ASN A 175 3.47 9.40 12.78
C ASN A 175 3.54 8.59 14.08
N LYS A 176 2.77 9.02 15.10
CA LYS A 176 2.66 8.32 16.39
C LYS A 176 2.26 6.85 16.26
N GLY A 177 1.40 6.52 15.30
CA GLY A 177 0.95 5.15 15.06
C GLY A 177 2.04 4.25 14.49
N LEU A 178 3.00 4.81 13.74
CA LEU A 178 4.12 4.05 13.21
C LEU A 178 5.16 3.74 14.29
N GLY A 179 5.42 4.68 15.19
CA GLY A 179 6.28 4.45 16.36
C GLY A 179 5.75 3.34 17.26
N ALA A 180 4.43 3.32 17.52
CA ALA A 180 3.78 2.24 18.26
C ALA A 180 3.88 0.89 17.54
N PHE A 181 3.70 0.88 16.20
CA PHE A 181 3.83 -0.33 15.39
C PHE A 181 5.23 -0.94 15.51
N TYR A 182 6.31 -0.17 15.37
CA TYR A 182 7.68 -0.69 15.49
C TYR A 182 8.06 -1.13 16.90
N HIS A 183 7.42 -0.58 17.93
CA HIS A 183 7.65 -1.03 19.30
C HIS A 183 7.08 -2.44 19.51
N TRP A 184 5.96 -2.76 18.85
CA TRP A 184 5.28 -4.05 18.97
C TRP A 184 5.77 -5.09 17.96
N PHE A 185 5.99 -4.69 16.70
CA PHE A 185 6.34 -5.58 15.61
C PHE A 185 7.85 -5.73 15.46
N ARG A 186 8.42 -6.70 16.19
CA ARG A 186 9.82 -7.13 16.02
C ARG A 186 9.91 -8.25 14.98
N LEU A 187 11.12 -8.49 14.47
CA LEU A 187 11.39 -9.57 13.52
C LEU A 187 10.94 -10.92 14.10
N GLU A 188 11.26 -11.18 15.37
CA GLU A 188 10.93 -12.42 16.07
C GLU A 188 9.42 -12.63 16.13
N THR A 189 8.65 -11.56 16.40
CA THR A 189 7.18 -11.61 16.41
C THR A 189 6.63 -11.96 15.03
N GLY A 190 7.19 -11.36 13.98
CA GLY A 190 6.79 -11.66 12.59
C GLY A 190 7.12 -13.09 12.18
N LEU A 191 8.29 -13.61 12.57
CA LEU A 191 8.70 -15.00 12.32
C LEU A 191 7.84 -16.00 13.09
N LEU A 192 7.50 -15.71 14.35
CA LEU A 192 6.65 -16.58 15.17
C LEU A 192 5.22 -16.63 14.63
N LEU A 193 4.61 -15.47 14.35
CA LEU A 193 3.25 -15.41 13.81
C LEU A 193 3.17 -16.01 12.40
N GLY A 194 4.12 -15.66 11.52
CA GLY A 194 4.17 -16.19 10.16
C GLY A 194 4.45 -17.69 10.13
N GLY A 195 5.44 -18.14 10.91
CA GLY A 195 5.79 -19.56 11.03
C GLY A 195 4.68 -20.39 11.66
N GLY A 196 4.00 -19.89 12.69
CA GLY A 196 2.84 -20.55 13.30
C GLY A 196 1.68 -20.68 12.31
N THR A 197 1.35 -19.61 11.59
CA THR A 197 0.29 -19.61 10.57
C THR A 197 0.61 -20.59 9.43
N LEU A 198 1.87 -20.58 8.96
CA LEU A 198 2.36 -21.50 7.93
C LEU A 198 2.27 -22.95 8.40
N LEU A 199 2.70 -23.23 9.63
CA LEU A 199 2.69 -24.58 10.19
C LEU A 199 1.25 -25.12 10.30
N ILE A 200 0.31 -24.31 10.78
CA ILE A 200 -1.12 -24.67 10.82
C ILE A 200 -1.62 -25.01 9.42
N GLY A 201 -1.35 -24.15 8.43
CA GLY A 201 -1.74 -24.40 7.04
C GLY A 201 -1.11 -25.68 6.47
N ALA A 202 0.17 -25.92 6.75
CA ALA A 202 0.89 -27.11 6.32
C ALA A 202 0.35 -28.40 6.97
N ILE A 203 -0.04 -28.35 8.25
CA ILE A 203 -0.69 -29.48 8.93
C ILE A 203 -2.03 -29.79 8.27
N VAL A 204 -2.88 -28.77 8.01
CA VAL A 204 -4.18 -28.97 7.33
C VAL A 204 -3.98 -29.63 5.96
N LEU A 205 -3.07 -29.10 5.15
CA LEU A 205 -2.78 -29.69 3.84
C LEU A 205 -2.19 -31.10 3.94
N GLY A 206 -1.29 -31.34 4.90
CA GLY A 206 -0.68 -32.65 5.14
C GLY A 206 -1.70 -33.71 5.53
N LEU A 207 -2.66 -33.37 6.40
CA LEU A 207 -3.75 -34.26 6.78
C LEU A 207 -4.66 -34.60 5.59
N LEU A 208 -4.98 -33.61 4.75
CA LEU A 208 -5.78 -33.82 3.54
C LEU A 208 -5.06 -34.71 2.52
N VAL A 209 -3.75 -34.51 2.32
CA VAL A 209 -2.94 -35.36 1.44
C VAL A 209 -2.86 -36.78 1.98
N TRP A 210 -2.72 -36.93 3.30
CA TRP A 210 -2.72 -38.25 3.95
C TRP A 210 -4.06 -38.96 3.75
N GLU A 211 -5.18 -38.29 3.98
CA GLU A 211 -6.52 -38.85 3.77
C GLU A 211 -6.76 -39.20 2.30
N TRP A 212 -6.34 -38.34 1.38
CA TRP A 212 -6.40 -38.59 -0.05
C TRP A 212 -5.62 -39.84 -0.46
N ALA A 213 -4.42 -40.05 0.10
CA ALA A 213 -3.62 -41.25 -0.16
C ALA A 213 -4.30 -42.51 0.39
N GLN A 214 -4.88 -42.45 1.59
CA GLN A 214 -5.64 -43.57 2.19
C GLN A 214 -6.92 -43.90 1.40
N SER A 215 -7.53 -42.91 0.75
CA SER A 215 -8.71 -43.11 -0.10
C SER A 215 -8.41 -43.81 -1.44
N GLY A 216 -7.15 -44.13 -1.74
CA GLY A 216 -6.75 -44.68 -3.03
C GLY A 216 -6.75 -43.64 -4.16
N PHE A 217 -6.47 -42.37 -3.81
CA PHE A 217 -6.42 -41.23 -4.74
C PHE A 217 -7.76 -40.90 -5.40
N LEU A 218 -8.87 -41.22 -4.72
CA LEU A 218 -10.20 -40.75 -5.10
C LEU A 218 -10.28 -39.22 -5.05
N PRO A 219 -11.35 -38.58 -5.58
CA PRO A 219 -11.51 -37.14 -5.49
C PRO A 219 -11.30 -36.63 -4.06
N LEU A 220 -10.56 -35.53 -3.92
CA LEU A 220 -10.11 -34.99 -2.63
C LEU A 220 -11.30 -34.82 -1.68
N PRO A 221 -11.31 -35.50 -0.52
CA PRO A 221 -12.31 -35.24 0.51
C PRO A 221 -12.12 -33.81 1.02
N HIS A 222 -13.22 -33.05 1.11
CA HIS A 222 -13.23 -31.71 1.70
C HIS A 222 -12.30 -30.67 1.03
N PRO A 223 -12.47 -30.39 -0.28
CA PRO A 223 -11.63 -29.43 -1.02
C PRO A 223 -11.68 -27.99 -0.46
N GLU A 224 -12.72 -27.62 0.28
CA GLU A 224 -12.83 -26.36 1.00
C GLU A 224 -11.69 -26.16 2.02
N TRP A 225 -11.26 -27.20 2.73
CA TRP A 225 -10.16 -27.13 3.68
C TRP A 225 -8.81 -26.98 2.99
N ALA A 226 -8.66 -27.51 1.78
CA ALA A 226 -7.45 -27.32 0.98
C ALA A 226 -7.25 -25.84 0.62
N SER A 227 -8.35 -25.13 0.29
CA SER A 227 -8.30 -23.69 0.00
C SER A 227 -7.86 -22.87 1.21
N LEU A 228 -8.38 -23.17 2.40
CA LEU A 228 -7.97 -22.49 3.63
C LEU A 228 -6.51 -22.81 3.97
N GLY A 229 -6.12 -24.09 3.93
CA GLY A 229 -4.75 -24.54 4.19
C GLY A 229 -3.74 -23.84 3.29
N ALA A 230 -4.01 -23.76 1.98
CA ALA A 230 -3.16 -23.04 1.02
C ALA A 230 -3.06 -21.55 1.35
N THR A 231 -4.18 -20.92 1.72
CA THR A 231 -4.22 -19.50 2.11
C THR A 231 -3.35 -19.22 3.33
N LEU A 232 -3.43 -20.07 4.36
CA LEU A 232 -2.63 -19.96 5.58
C LEU A 232 -1.13 -20.15 5.30
N VAL A 233 -0.75 -21.10 4.44
CA VAL A 233 0.65 -21.28 4.03
C VAL A 233 1.19 -20.04 3.32
N ILE A 234 0.43 -19.49 2.36
CA ILE A 234 0.84 -18.31 1.58
C ILE A 234 0.97 -17.08 2.48
N ILE A 235 -0.03 -16.81 3.33
CA ILE A 235 -0.03 -15.66 4.24
C ILE A 235 1.06 -15.82 5.31
N GLY A 236 1.23 -17.02 5.87
CA GLY A 236 2.25 -17.31 6.87
C GLY A 236 3.66 -17.09 6.31
N GLY A 237 3.97 -17.69 5.15
CA GLY A 237 5.25 -17.48 4.48
C GLY A 237 5.47 -16.01 4.09
N GLY A 238 4.45 -15.36 3.53
CA GLY A 238 4.49 -13.94 3.20
C GLY A 238 4.75 -13.04 4.41
N THR A 239 4.20 -13.38 5.58
CA THR A 239 4.43 -12.65 6.84
C THR A 239 5.88 -12.77 7.28
N MET A 240 6.48 -13.96 7.19
CA MET A 240 7.89 -14.17 7.50
C MET A 240 8.79 -13.30 6.60
N PHE A 241 8.61 -13.37 5.28
CA PHE A 241 9.40 -12.57 4.34
C PHE A 241 9.19 -11.06 4.51
N SER A 242 7.94 -10.63 4.74
CA SER A 242 7.61 -9.23 5.00
C SER A 242 8.30 -8.74 6.29
N SER A 243 8.31 -9.54 7.35
CA SER A 243 8.97 -9.19 8.62
C SER A 243 10.49 -9.04 8.47
N LEU A 244 11.14 -9.92 7.69
CA LEU A 244 12.56 -9.81 7.35
C LEU A 244 12.86 -8.52 6.59
N PHE A 245 12.02 -8.18 5.60
CA PHE A 245 12.20 -6.99 4.79
C PHE A 245 12.02 -5.69 5.60
N ILE A 246 11.00 -5.64 6.47
CA ILE A 246 10.77 -4.51 7.38
C ILE A 246 11.94 -4.35 8.34
N SER A 247 12.41 -5.45 8.93
CA SER A 247 13.56 -5.45 9.83
C SER A 247 14.79 -4.86 9.14
N ALA A 248 15.13 -5.35 7.95
CA ALA A 248 16.27 -4.88 7.16
C ALA A 248 16.20 -3.38 6.83
N MET A 249 15.01 -2.83 6.53
CA MET A 249 14.84 -1.40 6.27
C MET A 249 14.83 -0.54 7.55
N SER A 250 14.47 -1.13 8.69
CA SER A 250 14.42 -0.46 9.99
C SER A 250 15.78 -0.38 10.69
N MET A 251 16.75 -1.20 10.25
CA MET A 251 18.13 -1.13 10.73
C MET A 251 18.67 0.27 10.47
N LYS A 252 18.79 1.08 11.53
CA LYS A 252 19.53 2.33 11.48
C LYS A 252 20.90 2.01 10.90
N LYS A 253 21.30 2.71 9.83
CA LYS A 253 22.70 2.84 9.47
C LYS A 253 23.39 3.28 10.75
N SER A 254 24.23 2.43 11.33
CA SER A 254 24.95 2.80 12.54
C SER A 254 25.62 4.15 12.27
N GLU A 255 25.57 5.03 13.25
CA GLU A 255 26.40 6.22 13.30
C GLU A 255 27.87 5.77 13.39
N HIS A 256 28.42 5.23 12.29
CA HIS A 256 29.86 5.18 12.05
C HIS A 256 30.30 6.49 11.40
N ILE A 257 29.98 7.62 12.06
CA ILE A 257 30.74 8.86 11.95
C ILE A 257 30.69 9.52 13.33
N THR A 258 31.42 8.98 14.29
CA THR A 258 32.18 9.76 15.28
C THR A 258 33.03 8.82 16.13
N ARG A 259 34.32 8.76 15.81
CA ARG A 259 35.48 8.83 16.73
C ARG A 259 36.73 8.40 15.96
N GLU A 260 37.36 9.36 15.30
CA GLU A 260 38.77 9.79 15.47
C GLU A 260 39.07 10.93 14.49
#